data_AF-A0A8F2JBQ3-F1
#
_entry.id   AF-A0A8F2JBQ3-F1
#
_cell.length_a   1.000
_cell.length_b   1.000
_cell.length_c   1.000
_cell.angle_alpha   90.00
_cell.angle_beta   90.00
_cell.angle_gamma   90.00
#
_symmetry.space_group_name_H-M   'P 1'
#
loop_
_entity.id
_entity.type
_entity.pdbx_description
1 polymer ?
#
loop_
_entity_poly.entity_id
_entity_poly.type
_entity_poly.pdbx_seq_one_letter_code
_entity_poly.pdbx_strand_id
1 'polypeptide(L)'
;MRNLLLQIIALYPTDNIIVSMESGNTASGRPGALFPGPATNPNSGLLQLVNTQGVPQEAVSLCRIAAVRITSATYNNAITYLPVPTPAPTGCGTDCESAIRSYLPVGTTGAAIKAGGQTVAQGSVIKNEFGVLVLVGPNNSDPIFVSSCKAEILTK
;
A
#
# COMPACT_ATOMS: atom_id res chain seq x y z
N MET A 1 -2.18 2.46 -6.10
CA MET A 1 -2.64 1.28 -5.32
C MET A 1 -3.27 0.14 -6.11
N ARG A 2 -4.21 0.34 -7.05
CA ARG A 2 -4.94 -0.77 -7.70
C ARG A 2 -4.05 -1.92 -8.22
N ASN A 3 -3.01 -1.59 -9.00
CA ASN A 3 -2.06 -2.58 -9.54
C ASN A 3 -1.40 -3.43 -8.44
N LEU A 4 -1.10 -2.80 -7.30
CA LEU A 4 -0.47 -3.46 -6.17
C LEU A 4 -1.44 -4.39 -5.44
N LEU A 5 -2.70 -3.97 -5.26
CA LEU A 5 -3.72 -4.80 -4.62
C LEU A 5 -4.03 -6.06 -5.42
N LEU A 6 -4.07 -5.99 -6.76
CA LEU A 6 -4.22 -7.18 -7.61
C LEU A 6 -3.09 -8.18 -7.37
N GLN A 7 -1.85 -7.69 -7.27
CA GLN A 7 -0.70 -8.53 -6.98
C GLN A 7 -0.73 -9.06 -5.54
N ILE A 8 -1.18 -8.26 -4.56
CA ILE A 8 -1.32 -8.72 -3.17
C ILE A 8 -2.34 -9.85 -3.06
N ILE A 9 -3.50 -9.71 -3.73
CA ILE A 9 -4.51 -10.78 -3.83
C ILE A 9 -3.91 -12.07 -4.40
N ALA A 10 -3.06 -11.96 -5.43
CA ALA A 10 -2.46 -13.12 -6.09
C ALA A 10 -1.29 -13.75 -5.30
N LEU A 11 -0.45 -12.92 -4.68
CA LEU A 11 0.81 -13.35 -4.06
C LEU A 11 0.67 -13.69 -2.57
N TYR A 12 -0.34 -13.16 -1.90
CA TYR A 12 -0.60 -13.36 -0.46
C TYR A 12 -2.09 -13.70 -0.19
N PRO A 13 -2.67 -14.69 -0.90
CA PRO A 13 -4.12 -14.94 -0.85
C PRO A 13 -4.61 -15.43 0.51
N THR A 14 -3.72 -16.03 1.31
CA THR A 14 -4.04 -16.63 2.62
C THR A 14 -3.61 -15.79 3.81
N ASP A 15 -2.79 -14.77 3.58
CA ASP A 15 -2.26 -13.91 4.62
C ASP A 15 -3.28 -12.85 5.03
N ASN A 16 -3.24 -12.47 6.30
CA ASN A 16 -4.03 -11.33 6.78
C ASN A 16 -3.32 -10.04 6.41
N ILE A 17 -4.09 -9.08 5.91
CA ILE A 17 -3.66 -7.71 5.68
C ILE A 17 -4.35 -6.75 6.64
N ILE A 18 -3.62 -5.72 7.04
CA ILE A 18 -4.15 -4.55 7.74
C ILE A 18 -4.15 -3.41 6.73
N VAL A 19 -5.32 -2.84 6.49
CA VAL A 19 -5.50 -1.68 5.61
C VAL A 19 -5.70 -0.45 6.48
N SER A 20 -4.72 0.46 6.46
CA SER A 20 -4.81 1.76 7.12
C SER A 20 -5.39 2.79 6.15
N MET A 21 -6.42 3.49 6.60
CA MET A 21 -7.12 4.52 5.83
C MET A 21 -6.55 5.90 6.16
N GLU A 22 -6.64 6.84 5.22
CA GLU A 22 -6.21 8.24 5.46
C GLU A 22 -7.01 8.93 6.58
N SER A 23 -8.17 8.40 6.95
CA SER A 23 -8.96 8.90 8.09
C SER A 23 -8.42 8.46 9.45
N GLY A 24 -7.41 7.59 9.48
CA GLY A 24 -6.88 6.98 10.71
C GLY A 24 -7.61 5.70 11.10
N ASN A 25 -8.68 5.33 10.39
CA ASN A 25 -9.37 4.06 10.61
C ASN A 25 -8.60 2.90 9.98
N THR A 26 -8.88 1.67 10.42
CA THR A 26 -8.26 0.45 9.93
C THR A 26 -9.29 -0.63 9.63
N ALA A 27 -9.05 -1.42 8.59
CA ALA A 27 -9.78 -2.65 8.32
C ALA A 27 -8.79 -3.83 8.25
N SER A 28 -9.26 -5.04 8.55
CA SER A 28 -8.41 -6.24 8.58
C SER A 28 -9.13 -7.46 8.02
N GLY A 29 -8.39 -8.32 7.33
CA GLY A 29 -8.88 -9.57 6.77
C GLY A 29 -7.94 -10.13 5.72
N ARG A 30 -8.37 -11.14 4.97
CA ARG A 30 -7.63 -11.64 3.80
C ARG A 30 -7.97 -10.81 2.56
N PRO A 31 -7.02 -10.61 1.64
CA PRO A 31 -7.28 -9.89 0.40
C PRO A 31 -8.17 -10.73 -0.53
N GLY A 32 -9.43 -10.31 -0.71
CA GLY A 32 -10.41 -11.06 -1.51
C GLY A 32 -10.41 -10.68 -2.98
N ALA A 33 -11.11 -9.60 -3.33
CA ALA A 33 -11.28 -9.18 -4.71
C ALA A 33 -11.37 -7.65 -4.82
N LEU A 34 -11.10 -7.12 -6.01
CA LEU A 34 -11.44 -5.74 -6.34
C LEU A 34 -12.87 -5.66 -6.89
N PHE A 35 -13.58 -4.58 -6.54
CA PHE A 35 -14.97 -4.37 -6.94
C PHE A 35 -15.20 -2.99 -7.60
N PRO A 36 -15.96 -2.91 -8.72
CA PRO A 36 -16.31 -4.04 -9.59
C PRO A 36 -15.06 -4.76 -10.11
N GLY A 37 -15.17 -6.04 -10.45
CA GLY A 37 -14.03 -6.87 -10.86
C GLY A 37 -13.28 -6.30 -12.07
N PRO A 38 -11.95 -6.49 -12.17
CA PRO A 38 -11.14 -5.91 -13.23
C PRO A 38 -11.55 -6.36 -14.64
N ALA A 39 -12.16 -7.54 -14.76
CA ALA A 39 -12.69 -8.06 -16.03
C ALA A 39 -13.91 -7.29 -16.54
N THR A 40 -14.71 -6.70 -15.65
CA THR A 40 -15.92 -5.94 -16.01
C THR A 40 -15.70 -4.44 -15.91
N ASN A 41 -14.74 -4.00 -15.09
CA ASN A 41 -14.34 -2.61 -14.97
C ASN A 41 -12.84 -2.51 -14.64
N PRO A 42 -11.99 -1.99 -15.55
CA PRO A 42 -10.57 -1.78 -15.24
C PRO A 42 -10.36 -0.76 -14.11
N ASN A 43 -11.42 -0.02 -13.77
CA ASN A 43 -11.49 1.01 -12.74
C ASN A 43 -12.18 0.59 -11.45
N SER A 44 -11.82 -0.58 -10.90
CA SER A 44 -12.27 -0.98 -9.56
C SER A 44 -12.00 0.12 -8.53
N GLY A 45 -12.97 0.34 -7.64
CA GLY A 45 -12.95 1.40 -6.62
C GLY A 45 -12.92 0.87 -5.18
N LEU A 46 -13.24 -0.40 -4.97
CA LEU A 46 -13.27 -1.05 -3.66
C LEU A 46 -12.37 -2.29 -3.64
N LEU A 47 -11.80 -2.59 -2.48
CA LEU A 47 -11.16 -3.86 -2.15
C LEU A 47 -12.07 -4.55 -1.14
N GLN A 48 -12.46 -5.78 -1.45
CA GLN A 48 -13.22 -6.64 -0.56
C GLN A 48 -12.25 -7.45 0.28
N LEU A 49 -12.39 -7.34 1.60
CA LEU A 49 -11.73 -8.19 2.56
C LEU A 49 -12.61 -9.40 2.83
N VAL A 50 -12.00 -10.56 2.94
CA VAL A 50 -12.69 -11.83 3.20
C VAL A 50 -12.18 -12.46 4.50
N ASN A 51 -13.02 -13.27 5.13
CA ASN A 51 -12.60 -14.07 6.27
C ASN A 51 -11.76 -15.29 5.85
N THR A 52 -11.40 -16.12 6.82
CA THR A 52 -10.65 -17.36 6.59
C THR A 52 -11.36 -18.38 5.70
N GLN A 53 -12.68 -18.29 5.58
CA GLN A 53 -13.53 -19.12 4.73
C GLN A 53 -13.77 -18.51 3.34
N GLY A 54 -13.18 -17.35 3.04
CA GLY A 54 -13.36 -16.64 1.77
C GLY A 54 -14.67 -15.86 1.65
N VAL A 55 -15.42 -15.70 2.74
CA VAL A 55 -16.67 -14.94 2.75
C VAL A 55 -16.36 -13.45 2.89
N PRO A 56 -16.87 -12.56 2.01
CA PRO A 56 -16.71 -11.11 2.14
C PRO A 56 -17.24 -10.58 3.48
N GLN A 57 -16.45 -9.72 4.14
CA GLN A 57 -16.83 -9.09 5.41
C GLN A 57 -16.90 -7.58 5.31
N GLU A 58 -15.90 -6.96 4.70
CA GLU A 58 -15.78 -5.51 4.60
C GLU A 58 -15.31 -5.10 3.21
N ALA A 59 -15.66 -3.87 2.81
CA ALA A 59 -15.16 -3.27 1.58
C ALA A 59 -14.48 -1.93 1.90
N VAL A 60 -13.24 -1.77 1.45
CA VAL A 60 -12.44 -0.56 1.69
C VAL A 60 -12.27 0.24 0.41
N SER A 61 -12.36 1.57 0.51
CA SER A 61 -12.22 2.47 -0.63
C SER A 61 -10.76 2.60 -1.06
N LEU A 62 -10.45 2.23 -2.31
CA LEU A 62 -9.09 2.29 -2.87
C LEU A 62 -8.49 3.70 -2.83
N CYS A 63 -9.32 4.72 -3.04
CA CYS A 63 -8.89 6.12 -3.06
C CYS A 63 -8.52 6.67 -1.68
N ARG A 64 -8.85 5.94 -0.62
CA ARG A 64 -8.69 6.34 0.78
C ARG A 64 -7.66 5.49 1.52
N ILE A 65 -7.08 4.47 0.88
CA ILE A 65 -6.03 3.63 1.47
C ILE A 65 -4.74 4.43 1.61
N ALA A 66 -4.25 4.55 2.83
CA ALA A 66 -2.94 5.11 3.15
C ALA A 66 -1.84 4.06 3.13
N ALA A 67 -2.09 2.89 3.74
CA ALA A 67 -1.13 1.79 3.74
C ALA A 67 -1.81 0.43 3.75
N VAL A 68 -1.10 -0.58 3.26
CA VAL A 68 -1.46 -2.00 3.36
C VAL A 68 -0.27 -2.75 3.95
N ARG A 69 -0.42 -3.28 5.16
CA ARG A 69 0.55 -4.17 5.79
C ARG A 69 0.12 -5.61 5.62
N ILE A 70 1.01 -6.47 5.15
CA ILE A 70 0.80 -7.93 5.13
C ILE A 70 1.42 -8.49 6.40
N THR A 71 0.64 -9.20 7.20
CA THR A 71 1.09 -9.69 8.51
C THR A 71 1.68 -11.09 8.40
N SER A 72 2.74 -11.37 9.16
CA SER A 72 3.42 -12.67 9.21
C SER A 72 3.94 -13.17 7.85
N ALA A 73 4.19 -12.25 6.92
CA ALA A 73 4.69 -12.55 5.58
C ALA A 73 6.07 -11.93 5.35
N THR A 74 6.84 -12.51 4.42
CA THR A 74 8.08 -11.92 3.91
C THR A 74 7.79 -11.20 2.59
N TYR A 75 8.46 -10.08 2.35
CA TYR A 75 8.36 -9.36 1.08
C TYR A 75 8.67 -10.27 -0.12
N ASN A 76 7.73 -10.32 -1.07
CA ASN A 76 7.83 -11.07 -2.30
C ASN A 76 8.44 -10.22 -3.42
N ASN A 77 9.59 -10.66 -3.94
CA ASN A 77 10.31 -9.98 -5.02
C ASN A 77 9.62 -10.06 -6.39
N ALA A 78 8.54 -10.85 -6.54
CA ALA A 78 7.74 -10.89 -7.77
C ALA A 78 6.83 -9.66 -7.94
N ILE A 79 6.74 -8.77 -6.94
CA ILE A 79 5.94 -7.55 -7.03
C ILE A 79 6.56 -6.58 -8.04
N THR A 80 5.74 -6.13 -8.98
CA THR A 80 6.06 -5.15 -10.01
C THR A 80 5.36 -3.82 -9.76
N TYR A 81 6.00 -2.72 -10.17
CA TYR A 81 5.51 -1.36 -9.96
C TYR A 81 5.23 -0.69 -11.30
N LEU A 82 4.27 0.25 -11.29
CA LEU A 82 3.97 1.02 -12.48
C LEU A 82 5.09 2.04 -12.72
N PRO A 83 5.49 2.26 -13.99
CA PRO A 83 6.45 3.31 -14.30
C PRO A 83 5.84 4.70 -14.03
N VAL A 84 6.70 5.70 -13.92
CA VAL A 84 6.27 7.11 -13.94
C VAL A 84 5.51 7.36 -15.26
N PRO A 85 4.33 8.00 -15.24
CA PRO A 85 3.60 8.33 -16.46
C PRO A 85 4.42 9.23 -17.40
N THR A 86 4.19 9.08 -18.71
CA THR A 86 4.82 9.92 -19.75
C THR A 86 3.72 10.63 -20.57
N PRO A 87 3.66 11.98 -20.55
CA PRO A 87 4.52 12.90 -19.81
C PRO A 87 4.30 12.79 -18.29
N ALA A 88 5.32 13.20 -17.52
CA ALA A 88 5.21 13.24 -16.07
C ALA A 88 4.03 14.14 -15.65
N PRO A 89 3.16 13.69 -14.72
CA PRO A 89 2.05 14.51 -14.25
C PRO A 89 2.59 15.78 -13.58
N THR A 90 1.86 16.90 -13.65
CA THR A 90 2.27 18.16 -13.03
C THR A 90 1.36 18.53 -11.85
N GLY A 91 1.87 19.39 -10.97
CA GLY A 91 1.14 19.95 -9.83
C GLY A 91 1.52 19.34 -8.49
N CYS A 92 0.90 19.85 -7.43
CA CYS A 92 1.32 19.61 -6.05
C CYS A 92 1.37 18.12 -5.67
N GLY A 93 0.48 17.29 -6.22
CA GLY A 93 0.52 15.84 -5.98
C GLY A 93 1.81 15.19 -6.47
N THR A 94 2.32 15.58 -7.64
CA THR A 94 3.59 15.10 -8.16
C THR A 94 4.77 15.65 -7.37
N ASP A 95 4.73 16.94 -7.00
CA ASP A 95 5.81 17.56 -6.22
C ASP A 95 5.96 16.89 -4.86
N CYS A 96 4.85 16.64 -4.16
CA CYS A 96 4.81 15.88 -2.92
C CYS A 96 5.34 14.46 -3.09
N GLU A 97 4.90 13.75 -4.14
CA GLU A 97 5.34 12.40 -4.44
C GLU A 97 6.87 12.34 -4.66
N SER A 98 7.40 13.22 -5.49
CA SER A 98 8.83 13.35 -5.77
C SER A 98 9.64 13.71 -4.51
N ALA A 99 9.13 14.64 -3.69
CA ALA A 99 9.75 15.04 -2.44
C ALA A 99 9.80 13.89 -1.43
N ILE A 100 8.72 13.11 -1.30
CA ILE A 100 8.68 11.92 -0.44
C ILE A 100 9.72 10.90 -0.91
N ARG A 101 9.80 10.64 -2.22
CA ARG A 101 10.81 9.72 -2.77
C ARG A 101 12.23 10.19 -2.49
N SER A 102 12.49 11.49 -2.58
CA SER A 102 13.79 12.06 -2.23
C SER A 102 14.08 11.99 -0.72
N TYR A 103 13.06 12.20 0.12
CA TYR A 103 13.19 12.26 1.58
C TYR A 103 13.50 10.90 2.22
N LEU A 104 12.88 9.83 1.71
CA LEU A 104 13.02 8.43 2.14
C LEU A 104 13.60 7.54 1.02
N PRO A 105 14.91 7.66 0.69
CA PRO A 105 15.54 6.78 -0.29
C PRO A 105 15.57 5.32 0.18
N VAL A 106 15.73 4.40 -0.77
CA VAL A 106 15.97 2.97 -0.46
C VAL A 106 17.19 2.83 0.44
N GLY A 107 17.08 2.00 1.47
CA GLY A 107 18.10 1.82 2.50
C GLY A 107 17.90 2.70 3.74
N THR A 108 16.95 3.63 3.74
CA THR A 108 16.59 4.38 4.97
C THR A 108 16.05 3.42 6.02
N THR A 109 16.75 3.32 7.14
CA THR A 109 16.37 2.49 8.29
C THR A 109 15.61 3.31 9.32
N GLY A 110 14.65 2.72 10.03
CA GLY A 110 13.92 3.43 11.09
C GLY A 110 12.92 4.46 10.58
N ALA A 111 12.59 4.43 9.29
CA ALA A 111 11.57 5.29 8.72
C ALA A 111 10.22 5.04 9.40
N ALA A 112 9.48 6.11 9.68
CA ALA A 112 8.11 6.03 10.13
C ALA A 112 7.23 6.99 9.33
N ILE A 113 6.05 6.52 8.95
CA ILE A 113 5.10 7.26 8.13
C ILE A 113 3.76 7.30 8.85
N LYS A 114 3.17 8.49 8.93
CA LYS A 114 1.85 8.72 9.52
C LYS A 114 0.83 9.15 8.47
N ALA A 115 -0.41 8.74 8.70
CA ALA A 115 -1.61 9.21 8.01
C ALA A 115 -2.82 9.11 8.96
N GLY A 116 -3.76 10.04 8.87
CA GLY A 116 -4.94 10.07 9.75
C GLY A 116 -4.59 10.12 11.23
N GLY A 117 -3.49 10.79 11.58
CA GLY A 117 -2.99 10.89 12.96
C GLY A 117 -2.37 9.61 13.55
N GLN A 118 -2.25 8.53 12.77
CA GLN A 118 -1.69 7.24 13.22
C GLN A 118 -0.38 6.91 12.48
N THR A 119 0.52 6.16 13.11
CA THR A 119 1.66 5.56 12.42
C THR A 119 1.16 4.37 11.60
N VAL A 120 1.19 4.50 10.28
CA VAL A 120 0.68 3.49 9.33
C VAL A 120 1.77 2.58 8.78
N ALA A 121 3.04 3.02 8.86
CA ALA A 121 4.18 2.22 8.48
C ALA A 121 5.41 2.59 9.32
N GLN A 122 6.20 1.58 9.67
CA GLN A 122 7.50 1.74 10.31
C GLN A 122 8.44 0.62 9.85
N GLY A 123 9.69 0.94 9.56
CA GLY A 123 10.68 -0.06 9.14
C GLY A 123 11.78 0.49 8.27
N SER A 124 12.40 -0.39 7.48
CA SER A 124 13.42 -0.03 6.50
C SER A 124 12.80 0.09 5.11
N VAL A 125 13.14 1.16 4.38
CA VAL A 125 12.65 1.40 3.02
C VAL A 125 13.39 0.49 2.05
N ILE A 126 12.68 -0.41 1.39
CA ILE A 126 13.25 -1.36 0.41
C ILE A 126 12.85 -1.04 -1.03
N LYS A 127 11.75 -0.30 -1.25
CA LYS A 127 11.31 0.17 -2.56
C LYS A 127 10.81 1.60 -2.45
N ASN A 128 11.08 2.39 -3.48
CA ASN A 128 10.79 3.81 -3.54
C ASN A 128 10.33 4.20 -4.95
N GLU A 129 9.10 3.77 -5.26
CA GLU A 129 8.54 3.71 -6.60
C GLU A 129 7.49 4.79 -6.78
N PHE A 130 7.13 5.08 -8.04
CA PHE A 130 6.14 6.12 -8.31
C PHE A 130 4.79 5.82 -7.62
N GLY A 131 4.38 6.71 -6.73
CA GLY A 131 3.13 6.59 -5.99
C GLY A 131 3.14 5.61 -4.80
N VAL A 132 4.24 4.87 -4.57
CA VAL A 132 4.31 3.81 -3.55
C VAL A 132 5.69 3.71 -2.90
N LEU A 133 5.73 3.71 -1.57
CA LEU A 133 6.90 3.28 -0.78
C LEU A 133 6.65 1.90 -0.19
N VAL A 134 7.72 1.11 -0.04
CA VAL A 134 7.64 -0.16 0.66
C VAL A 134 8.62 -0.19 1.82
N LEU A 135 8.07 -0.40 3.00
CA LEU A 135 8.81 -0.57 4.25
C LEU A 135 8.70 -2.03 4.70
N VAL A 136 9.74 -2.53 5.34
CA VAL A 136 9.77 -3.88 5.94
C VAL A 136 10.38 -3.85 7.33
N GLY A 137 9.98 -4.82 8.15
CA GLY A 137 10.66 -5.18 9.39
C GLY A 137 11.94 -5.99 9.15
N PRO A 138 12.55 -6.50 10.23
CA PRO A 138 13.73 -7.36 10.15
C PRO A 138 13.52 -8.56 9.23
N ASN A 139 14.56 -9.01 8.52
CA ASN A 139 14.49 -10.12 7.57
C ASN A 139 13.41 -9.96 6.48
N ASN A 140 13.12 -8.72 6.08
CA ASN A 140 12.07 -8.37 5.12
C ASN A 140 10.65 -8.81 5.56
N SER A 141 10.41 -8.93 6.86
CA SER A 141 9.11 -9.31 7.41
C SER A 141 8.08 -8.18 7.32
N ASP A 142 6.81 -8.56 7.37
CA ASP A 142 5.66 -7.66 7.45
C ASP A 142 5.69 -6.51 6.43
N PRO A 143 5.75 -6.78 5.12
CA PRO A 143 5.86 -5.73 4.13
C PRO A 143 4.67 -4.76 4.20
N ILE A 144 4.99 -3.47 4.22
CA ILE A 144 4.03 -2.38 4.29
C ILE A 144 4.14 -1.55 3.02
N PHE A 145 3.06 -1.51 2.26
CA PHE A 145 2.94 -0.73 1.03
C PHE A 145 2.21 0.56 1.34
N VAL A 146 2.90 1.69 1.20
CA VAL A 146 2.40 3.01 1.57
C VAL A 146 2.10 3.81 0.33
N SER A 147 0.90 4.38 0.25
CA SER A 147 0.52 5.34 -0.77
C SER A 147 1.18 6.67 -0.49
N SER A 148 2.12 7.10 -1.34
CA SER A 148 2.82 8.39 -1.13
C SER A 148 1.85 9.58 -1.18
N CYS A 149 0.77 9.48 -1.97
CA CYS A 149 -0.28 10.50 -2.03
C CYS A 149 -1.06 10.69 -0.72
N LYS A 150 -0.94 9.74 0.23
CA LYS A 150 -1.69 9.70 1.49
C LYS A 150 -0.80 9.78 2.73
N ALA A 151 0.52 9.83 2.54
CA ALA A 151 1.45 10.06 3.63
C ALA A 151 1.36 11.53 4.07
N GLU A 152 1.24 11.76 5.38
CA GLU A 152 1.07 13.10 5.95
C GLU A 152 2.33 13.57 6.68
N ILE A 153 2.95 12.69 7.47
CA ILE A 153 4.17 12.99 8.25
C ILE A 153 5.15 11.86 8.06
N LEU A 154 6.40 12.20 7.73
CA LEU A 154 7.48 11.25 7.48
C LEU A 154 8.67 11.58 8.40
N THR A 155 9.25 10.55 9.01
CA THR A 155 10.48 10.66 9.81
C THR A 155 11.47 9.59 9.39
N LYS A 156 12.77 9.85 9.57
CA LYS A 156 13.88 8.93 9.33
C LYS A 156 14.92 9.03 10.44
#